data_AF-A0A5J5GIH5-F1
#
_entry.id   AF-A0A5J5GIH5-F1
#
_cell.length_a   1.000
_cell.length_b   1.000
_cell.length_c   1.000
_cell.angle_alpha   90.00
_cell.angle_beta   90.00
_cell.angle_gamma   90.00
#
_symmetry.space_group_name_H-M   'P 1'
#
loop_
_entity.id
_entity.type
_entity.pdbx_description
1 polymer ?
#
loop_
_entity_poly.entity_id
_entity_poly.type
_entity_poly.pdbx_seq_one_letter_code
_entity_poly.pdbx_strand_id
1 'polypeptide(L)'
;MGKFKVGDEVVFLNEEGSVGKIANTIDGYHYSVNFPEGTFFCREGELELAKGKAEKGSINSKKSETVKHAGYKVIYSGTTTITIFNDGSKGVAKLLPGDTYDKFKGEEISYTKALIKSAEKEVKRLREELKYLSK
;
A
#
# COMPACT_ATOMS: atom_id res chain seq x y z
N MET A 1 -13.00 -5.19 0.05
CA MET A 1 -11.89 -5.63 -0.81
C MET A 1 -12.45 -6.61 -1.82
N GLY A 2 -12.14 -6.47 -3.10
CA GLY A 2 -12.60 -7.41 -4.12
C GLY A 2 -11.80 -8.71 -4.02
N LYS A 3 -12.48 -9.85 -4.00
CA LYS A 3 -11.84 -11.17 -4.03
C LYS A 3 -11.28 -11.40 -5.44
N PHE A 4 -10.05 -11.88 -5.54
CA PHE A 4 -9.47 -12.33 -6.81
C PHE A 4 -10.28 -13.49 -7.40
N LYS A 5 -10.27 -13.61 -8.73
CA LYS A 5 -10.83 -14.73 -9.50
C LYS A 5 -9.71 -15.51 -10.18
N VAL A 6 -9.96 -16.79 -10.43
CA VAL A 6 -9.07 -17.60 -11.27
C VAL A 6 -8.98 -16.95 -12.64
N GLY A 7 -7.75 -16.78 -13.14
CA GLY A 7 -7.43 -16.10 -14.38
C GLY A 7 -7.13 -14.61 -14.23
N ASP A 8 -7.32 -14.01 -13.04
CA ASP A 8 -6.93 -12.62 -12.83
C ASP A 8 -5.42 -12.45 -13.00
N GLU A 9 -5.02 -11.43 -13.76
CA GLU A 9 -3.62 -11.02 -13.88
C GLU A 9 -3.15 -10.38 -12.58
N VAL A 10 -1.98 -10.81 -12.13
CA VAL A 10 -1.38 -10.38 -10.88
C VAL A 10 0.10 -10.12 -11.06
N VAL A 11 0.61 -9.11 -10.37
CA VAL A 11 2.03 -8.78 -10.38
C VAL A 11 2.60 -9.06 -9.00
N PHE A 12 3.71 -9.78 -8.95
CA PHE A 12 4.47 -10.07 -7.75
C PHE A 12 5.96 -9.83 -7.99
N LEU A 13 6.60 -9.00 -7.17
CA LEU A 13 8.05 -8.68 -7.30
C LEU A 13 8.48 -8.25 -8.72
N ASN A 14 7.60 -7.58 -9.47
CA ASN A 14 7.75 -7.16 -10.87
C ASN A 14 7.63 -8.27 -11.93
N GLU A 15 7.23 -9.47 -11.53
CA GLU A 15 6.86 -10.54 -12.45
C GLU A 15 5.35 -10.59 -12.63
N GLU A 16 4.93 -10.80 -13.88
CA GLU A 16 3.54 -10.96 -14.26
C GLU A 16 3.14 -12.43 -14.17
N GLY A 17 2.03 -12.70 -13.52
CA GLY A 17 1.47 -14.02 -13.34
C GLY A 17 -0.06 -14.00 -13.40
N SER A 18 -0.66 -15.18 -13.27
CA SER A 18 -2.11 -15.34 -13.25
C SER A 18 -2.56 -16.16 -12.06
N VAL A 19 -3.71 -15.82 -11.48
CA VAL A 19 -4.30 -16.61 -10.40
C VAL A 19 -4.76 -17.96 -10.95
N GLY A 20 -4.19 -19.05 -10.45
CA GLY A 20 -4.47 -20.40 -10.92
C GLY A 20 -5.65 -21.05 -10.21
N LYS A 21 -5.54 -21.26 -8.89
CA LYS A 21 -6.56 -21.94 -8.07
C LYS A 21 -6.84 -21.12 -6.82
N ILE A 22 -8.09 -21.15 -6.38
CA ILE A 22 -8.51 -20.50 -5.13
C ILE A 22 -9.12 -21.59 -4.25
N ALA A 23 -8.59 -21.75 -3.06
CA ALA A 23 -9.13 -22.65 -2.04
C ALA A 23 -9.57 -21.81 -0.84
N ASN A 24 -10.83 -21.99 -0.43
CA ASN A 24 -11.34 -21.38 0.79
C ASN A 24 -11.18 -22.37 1.93
N THR A 25 -10.35 -22.05 2.92
CA THR A 25 -10.15 -22.87 4.12
C THR A 25 -10.79 -22.17 5.31
N ILE A 26 -10.92 -22.89 6.43
CA ILE A 26 -11.43 -22.33 7.70
C ILE A 26 -10.56 -21.13 8.15
N ASP A 27 -9.29 -21.14 7.76
CA ASP A 27 -8.30 -20.13 8.07
C ASP A 27 -8.23 -18.99 7.02
N GLY A 28 -9.04 -19.01 5.96
CA GLY A 28 -9.14 -17.92 4.98
C GLY A 28 -8.93 -18.37 3.53
N TYR A 29 -8.73 -17.42 2.61
CA TYR A 29 -8.55 -17.74 1.19
C TYR A 29 -7.08 -18.03 0.88
N HIS A 30 -6.83 -19.16 0.23
CA HIS A 30 -5.56 -19.53 -0.35
C HIS A 30 -5.63 -19.38 -1.86
N TYR A 31 -4.61 -18.77 -2.46
CA TYR A 31 -4.49 -18.56 -3.89
C TYR A 31 -3.24 -19.27 -4.38
N SER A 32 -3.33 -19.93 -5.53
CA SER A 32 -2.16 -20.26 -6.33
C SER A 32 -1.96 -19.18 -7.38
N VAL A 33 -0.73 -18.77 -7.60
CA VAL A 33 -0.35 -17.83 -8.65
C VAL A 33 0.67 -18.50 -9.54
N ASN A 34 0.38 -18.53 -10.83
CA ASN A 34 1.25 -19.10 -11.85
C ASN A 34 2.09 -17.97 -12.45
N PHE A 35 3.40 -18.05 -12.27
CA PHE A 35 4.40 -17.23 -12.96
C PHE A 35 5.10 -18.07 -14.04
N PRO A 36 5.81 -17.44 -14.98
CA PRO A 36 6.64 -18.15 -15.96
C PRO A 36 7.64 -19.12 -15.32
N GLU A 37 8.15 -18.80 -14.13
CA GLU A 37 9.16 -19.60 -13.42
C GLU A 37 8.56 -20.68 -12.50
N GLY A 38 7.25 -20.67 -12.24
CA GLY A 38 6.60 -21.66 -11.39
C GLY A 38 5.30 -21.20 -10.73
N THR A 39 4.68 -22.11 -9.97
CA THR A 39 3.44 -21.84 -9.23
C THR A 39 3.72 -21.61 -7.75
N PHE A 40 3.19 -20.53 -7.20
CA PHE A 40 3.37 -20.11 -5.80
C PHE A 40 2.02 -20.10 -5.07
N PHE A 41 2.01 -20.35 -3.77
CA PHE A 41 0.80 -20.41 -2.95
C PHE A 41 0.83 -19.31 -1.88
N CYS A 42 -0.26 -18.54 -1.74
CA CYS A 42 -0.37 -17.38 -0.86
C CYS A 42 -1.71 -17.41 -0.09
N ARG A 43 -1.77 -16.81 1.12
CA ARG A 43 -3.01 -16.63 1.90
C ARG A 43 -3.49 -15.17 1.84
N GLU A 44 -4.80 -14.94 1.92
CA GLU A 44 -5.38 -13.59 2.01
C GLU A 44 -4.93 -12.91 3.30
N GLY A 45 -4.34 -11.73 3.19
CA GLY A 45 -3.93 -10.90 4.33
C GLY A 45 -2.55 -11.21 4.92
N GLU A 46 -1.98 -12.41 4.68
CA GLU A 46 -0.62 -12.79 5.10
C GLU A 46 0.09 -13.58 4.00
N LEU A 47 1.14 -12.98 3.43
CA LEU A 47 2.02 -13.66 2.47
C LEU A 47 3.20 -14.28 3.23
N GLU A 48 3.04 -15.54 3.63
CA GLU A 48 4.19 -16.42 3.90
C GLU A 48 4.36 -17.37 2.73
N LEU A 49 5.52 -17.29 2.08
CA LEU A 49 5.94 -18.23 1.05
C LEU A 49 6.59 -19.43 1.70
N ALA A 50 5.98 -20.61 1.55
CA ALA A 50 6.65 -21.86 1.80
C ALA A 50 7.63 -22.17 0.64
N LYS A 51 8.91 -22.04 0.97
CA LYS A 51 10.15 -22.45 0.27
C LYS A 51 10.77 -21.44 -0.71
N GLY A 52 11.85 -20.83 -0.21
CA GLY A 52 12.93 -20.23 -1.00
C GLY A 52 13.10 -18.73 -0.80
N LYS A 53 13.75 -18.33 0.30
CA LYS A 53 14.13 -16.95 0.68
C LYS A 53 12.99 -15.92 0.58
N ALA A 54 12.30 -15.74 1.70
CA ALA A 54 11.24 -14.76 1.88
C ALA A 54 11.73 -13.31 1.66
N GLU A 55 11.51 -12.80 0.45
CA GLU A 55 11.35 -11.36 0.26
C GLU A 55 9.86 -11.02 0.36
N LYS A 56 9.54 -10.09 1.26
CA LYS A 56 8.16 -9.66 1.54
C LYS A 56 7.58 -8.97 0.28
N GLY A 57 6.81 -9.69 -0.52
CA GLY A 57 6.05 -9.14 -1.64
C GLY A 57 4.56 -9.04 -1.34
N SER A 58 3.88 -8.05 -1.92
CA SER A 58 2.42 -7.91 -1.92
C SER A 58 1.92 -8.10 -3.36
N ILE A 59 0.95 -9.01 -3.55
CA ILE A 59 0.26 -9.16 -4.84
C ILE A 59 -0.69 -7.97 -4.99
N ASN A 60 -0.39 -7.06 -5.93
CA ASN A 60 -1.27 -5.95 -6.28
C ASN A 60 -1.62 -6.03 -7.78
N SER A 61 -2.91 -5.99 -8.09
CA SER A 61 -3.45 -5.98 -9.46
C SER A 61 -3.22 -4.67 -10.22
N LYS A 62 -2.47 -3.72 -9.66
CA LYS A 62 -2.07 -2.48 -10.34
C LYS A 62 -0.66 -2.08 -9.93
N LYS A 63 0.23 -1.96 -10.92
CA LYS A 63 1.62 -1.51 -10.80
C LYS A 63 1.65 -0.19 -10.00
N SER A 64 2.13 -0.22 -8.76
CA SER A 64 2.26 0.98 -7.95
C SER A 64 3.62 1.62 -8.19
N GLU A 65 3.65 2.89 -8.58
CA GLU A 65 4.88 3.65 -8.73
C GLU A 65 5.21 4.32 -7.39
N THR A 66 6.45 4.19 -6.91
CA THR A 66 6.91 4.88 -5.71
C THR A 66 8.00 5.86 -6.05
N VAL A 67 7.80 7.13 -5.68
CA VAL A 67 8.79 8.19 -5.83
C VAL A 67 9.29 8.58 -4.44
N LYS A 68 10.61 8.67 -4.27
CA LYS A 68 11.25 9.06 -3.01
C LYS A 68 11.72 10.51 -3.12
N HIS A 69 11.40 11.30 -2.11
CA HIS A 69 11.89 12.67 -1.94
C HIS A 69 12.71 12.76 -0.64
N ALA A 70 13.40 13.88 -0.45
CA ALA A 70 14.02 14.19 0.83
C ALA A 70 12.92 14.42 1.87
N GLY A 71 12.83 13.55 2.87
CA GLY A 71 11.89 13.68 3.99
C GLY A 71 10.55 12.96 3.83
N TYR A 72 10.20 12.49 2.62
CA TYR A 72 8.95 11.78 2.37
C TYR A 72 9.00 10.87 1.14
N LYS A 73 8.01 9.98 1.01
CA LYS A 73 7.79 9.17 -0.19
C LYS A 73 6.35 9.27 -0.66
N VAL A 74 6.15 9.17 -1.96
CA VAL A 74 4.83 9.20 -2.62
C VAL A 74 4.61 7.86 -3.31
N ILE A 75 3.43 7.29 -3.11
CA ILE A 75 3.01 6.02 -3.71
C ILE A 75 1.80 6.31 -4.58
N TYR A 76 1.94 6.02 -5.87
CA TYR A 76 0.88 6.11 -6.87
C TYR A 76 0.31 4.74 -7.12
N SER A 77 -0.98 4.55 -6.87
CA SER A 77 -1.67 3.27 -7.02
C SER A 77 -3.01 3.47 -7.70
N GLY A 78 -3.01 3.37 -9.03
CA GLY A 78 -4.20 3.56 -9.86
C GLY A 78 -4.84 4.92 -9.62
N THR A 79 -5.98 4.94 -8.92
CA THR A 79 -6.77 6.15 -8.62
C THR A 79 -6.45 6.79 -7.27
N THR A 80 -5.41 6.30 -6.60
CA THR A 80 -5.03 6.72 -5.24
C THR A 80 -3.58 7.19 -5.22
N THR A 81 -3.33 8.30 -4.54
CA THR A 81 -1.99 8.83 -4.26
C THR A 81 -1.79 8.91 -2.75
N ILE A 82 -0.68 8.38 -2.25
CA ILE A 82 -0.39 8.30 -0.82
C ILE A 82 0.96 8.95 -0.56
N THR A 83 1.00 9.94 0.33
CA THR A 83 2.25 10.54 0.82
C THR A 83 2.52 10.08 2.24
N ILE A 84 3.77 9.67 2.51
CA ILE A 84 4.24 9.22 3.83
C ILE A 84 5.52 9.98 4.17
N PHE A 85 5.48 10.75 5.25
CA PHE A 85 6.62 11.47 5.82
C PHE A 85 7.47 10.56 6.71
N ASN A 86 8.73 10.93 6.94
CA ASN A 86 9.66 10.17 7.78
C ASN A 86 9.23 10.05 9.25
N ASP A 87 8.45 11.01 9.75
CA ASP A 87 7.85 10.99 11.08
C ASP A 87 6.67 10.00 11.20
N GLY A 88 6.31 9.31 10.11
CA GLY A 88 5.19 8.37 10.00
C GLY A 88 3.85 9.01 9.62
N SER A 89 3.80 10.33 9.43
CA SER A 89 2.58 11.03 9.04
C SER A 89 2.17 10.66 7.61
N LYS A 90 0.86 10.42 7.41
CA LYS A 90 0.33 9.88 6.15
C LYS A 90 -0.87 10.65 5.62
N GLY A 91 -0.82 11.03 4.35
CA GLY A 91 -1.93 11.64 3.63
C GLY A 91 -2.33 10.80 2.42
N VAL A 92 -3.63 10.77 2.12
CA VAL A 92 -4.20 9.97 1.03
C VAL A 92 -5.14 10.84 0.20
N ALA A 93 -4.86 10.89 -1.10
CA ALA A 93 -5.76 11.42 -2.12
C ALA A 93 -6.38 10.25 -2.88
N LYS A 94 -7.70 10.32 -3.09
CA LYS A 94 -8.45 9.36 -3.90
C LYS A 94 -9.32 10.16 -4.85
N LEU A 95 -9.42 9.69 -6.09
CA LEU A 95 -10.40 10.20 -7.04
C LEU A 95 -11.82 9.92 -6.58
N LEU A 96 -12.71 10.87 -6.88
CA LEU A 96 -14.14 10.65 -6.81
C LEU A 96 -14.66 10.05 -8.13
N PRO A 97 -15.82 9.39 -8.12
CA PRO A 97 -16.44 8.89 -9.34
C PRO A 97 -16.70 10.05 -10.31
N GLY A 98 -16.20 9.92 -11.55
CA GLY A 98 -16.36 10.94 -12.60
C GLY A 98 -15.18 11.89 -12.76
N ASP A 99 -14.24 11.93 -11.81
CA ASP A 99 -13.03 12.72 -11.93
C ASP A 99 -11.98 12.00 -12.80
N THR A 100 -11.15 12.78 -13.51
CA THR A 100 -9.99 12.27 -14.25
C THR A 100 -8.75 12.31 -13.36
N TYR A 101 -7.95 11.23 -13.37
CA TYR A 101 -6.72 11.18 -12.59
C TYR A 101 -5.70 12.21 -13.05
N ASP A 102 -5.27 13.03 -12.11
CA ASP A 102 -4.14 13.94 -12.26
C ASP A 102 -3.12 13.63 -11.17
N LYS A 103 -1.94 13.16 -11.60
CA LYS A 103 -0.86 12.72 -10.73
C LYS A 103 -0.35 13.86 -9.84
N PHE A 104 -0.25 15.08 -10.38
CA PHE A 104 0.26 16.25 -9.67
C PHE A 104 -0.74 16.71 -8.61
N LYS A 105 -2.03 16.79 -8.96
CA LYS A 105 -3.09 17.12 -7.99
C LYS A 105 -3.20 16.05 -6.90
N GLY A 106 -3.11 14.78 -7.27
CA GLY A 106 -3.12 13.67 -6.32
C GLY A 106 -1.98 13.77 -5.32
N GLU A 107 -0.76 14.06 -5.81
CA GLU A 107 0.41 14.30 -4.96
C GLU A 107 0.17 15.49 -4.02
N GLU A 108 -0.20 16.65 -4.55
CA GLU A 108 -0.44 17.88 -3.78
C GLU A 108 -1.47 17.68 -2.65
N ILE A 109 -2.61 17.06 -2.94
CA ILE A 109 -3.65 16.77 -1.95
C ILE A 109 -3.11 15.80 -0.89
N SER A 110 -2.44 14.73 -1.32
CA SER A 110 -1.91 13.72 -0.40
C SER A 110 -0.80 14.28 0.49
N TYR A 111 0.07 15.13 -0.06
CA TYR A 111 1.14 15.81 0.65
C TYR A 111 0.58 16.77 1.70
N THR A 112 -0.38 17.61 1.30
CA THR A 112 -1.02 18.58 2.21
C THR A 112 -1.69 17.88 3.39
N LYS A 113 -2.39 16.76 3.15
CA LYS A 113 -2.96 15.94 4.22
C LYS A 113 -1.91 15.31 5.13
N ALA A 114 -0.76 14.90 4.60
CA ALA A 114 0.33 14.37 5.40
C ALA A 114 0.95 15.47 6.28
N LEU A 115 1.14 16.67 5.73
CA LEU A 115 1.66 17.84 6.44
C LEU A 115 0.76 18.25 7.60
N ILE A 116 -0.56 18.32 7.39
CA ILE A 116 -1.52 18.63 8.47
C ILE A 116 -1.36 17.64 9.63
N LYS A 117 -1.28 16.33 9.35
CA LYS A 117 -1.10 15.33 10.41
C LYS A 117 0.24 15.42 11.12
N SER A 118 1.29 15.78 10.39
CA SER A 118 2.62 16.02 10.98
C SER A 118 2.56 17.20 11.96
N ALA A 119 1.92 18.29 11.54
CA ALA A 119 1.70 19.46 12.40
C ALA A 119 0.82 19.14 13.62
N GLU A 120 -0.27 18.37 13.46
CA GLU A 120 -1.11 17.92 14.58
C GLU A 120 -0.31 17.09 15.60
N LYS A 121 0.56 16.20 15.12
CA LYS A 121 1.44 15.38 15.96
C LYS A 121 2.41 16.25 16.75
N GLU A 122 2.99 17.25 16.10
CA GLU A 122 3.92 18.19 16.75
C GLU A 122 3.21 19.06 17.80
N VAL A 123 2.03 19.60 17.49
CA VAL A 123 1.22 20.35 18.45
C VAL A 123 0.88 19.48 19.67
N LYS A 124 0.53 18.21 19.45
CA LYS A 124 0.26 17.29 20.56
C LYS A 124 1.50 17.06 21.43
N ARG A 125 2.66 16.82 20.81
CA ARG A 125 3.94 16.62 21.51
C ARG A 125 4.29 17.83 22.39
N LEU A 126 4.21 19.04 21.82
CA LEU A 126 4.49 20.28 22.54
C LEU A 126 3.52 20.51 23.71
N ARG A 127 2.24 20.14 23.57
CA ARG A 127 1.26 20.23 24.68
C ARG A 127 1.60 19.27 25.82
N GLU A 128 2.05 18.06 25.52
CA GLU A 128 2.47 17.08 26.52
C GLU A 128 3.74 17.54 27.26
N GLU A 129 4.71 18.09 26.52
CA GLU A 129 5.95 18.66 27.07
C GLU A 129 5.67 19.87 27.97
N LEU A 130 4.81 20.79 27.55
CA LEU A 130 4.39 21.94 28.36
C LEU A 130 3.74 21.49 29.68
N LYS A 131 2.88 20.46 29.62
CA LYS A 131 2.22 19.89 30.80
C LYS A 131 3.19 19.21 31.77
N TYR A 132 4.29 18.65 31.25
CA TYR A 132 5.35 18.06 32.07
C TYR A 132 6.16 19.15 32.78
N LEU A 133 6.53 20.22 32.07
CA LEU A 133 7.31 21.33 32.60
C LEU A 133 6.52 22.24 33.55
N SER A 134 5.18 22.25 33.46
CA SER A 134 4.32 23.01 34.36
C SER A 134 3.98 22.29 35.68
N LYS A 135 4.59 21.13 35.95
CA LYS A 135 4.46 20.38 37.19
C LYS A 135 5.70 20.58 38.05
#